data_AF-A0A438EPI0-F1
#
_entry.id   AF-A0A438EPI0-F1
#
_cell.length_a   1.000
_cell.length_b   1.000
_cell.length_c   1.000
_cell.angle_alpha   90.00
_cell.angle_beta   90.00
_cell.angle_gamma   90.00
#
_symmetry.space_group_name_H-M   'P 1'
#
loop_
_entity.id
_entity.type
_entity.pdbx_description
1 polymer ?
#
loop_
_entity_poly.entity_id
_entity_poly.type
_entity_poly.pdbx_seq_one_letter_code
_entity_poly.pdbx_strand_id
1 'polypeptide(L)'
;MEIEEKEESVWASALSCLLYFVCDRGKICRNRLKCLDIRVIQALLKVSRRNSWAEVVHSKLICMLSNMFYQVPDEPNKTVSSTPMFLVDQVDLIGGIEFIFLEYSLANSREERRNLYLVLFDYVLHQINETCIATSVSEYTDDEIQPLATLLTLADAPEAFYISVKLGVEGIGEILKRSISTALTRYPNSERLNVEDNVH
;
A
#
# COMPACT_ATOMS: atom_id res chain seq x y z
N MET A 1 -14.16 4.84 29.35
CA MET A 1 -12.86 5.40 29.77
C MET A 1 -11.83 4.36 29.38
N GLU A 2 -11.39 4.39 28.11
CA GLU A 2 -10.21 3.59 27.71
C GLU A 2 -9.00 4.27 28.34
N ILE A 3 -8.29 3.52 29.18
CA ILE A 3 -7.01 3.94 29.71
C ILE A 3 -6.04 3.77 28.56
N GLU A 4 -5.70 4.86 27.87
CA GLU A 4 -4.59 4.82 26.90
C GLU A 4 -3.32 4.40 27.66
N GLU A 5 -2.80 3.22 27.35
CA GLU A 5 -1.54 2.75 27.90
C GLU A 5 -0.42 3.65 27.40
N LYS A 6 0.37 4.19 28.34
CA LYS A 6 1.43 5.18 28.06
C LYS A 6 2.81 4.63 28.34
N GLU A 7 2.93 3.50 29.04
CA GLU A 7 4.22 2.97 29.43
C GLU A 7 4.93 2.30 28.25
N GLU A 8 6.09 2.85 27.89
CA GLU A 8 6.90 2.34 26.78
C GLU A 8 7.29 0.87 26.97
N SER A 9 7.58 0.45 28.21
CA SER A 9 7.98 -0.92 28.55
C SER A 9 6.90 -1.93 28.18
N VAL A 10 5.63 -1.59 28.38
CA VAL A 10 4.47 -2.41 28.05
C VAL A 10 4.33 -2.52 26.53
N TRP A 11 4.47 -1.40 25.81
CA TRP A 11 4.44 -1.39 24.35
C TRP A 11 5.60 -2.15 23.71
N ALA A 12 6.81 -2.02 24.25
CA ALA A 12 7.99 -2.77 23.79
C ALA A 12 7.83 -4.28 24.05
N SER A 13 7.23 -4.65 25.19
CA SER A 13 6.91 -6.05 25.51
C SER A 13 5.85 -6.60 24.55
N ALA A 14 4.79 -5.84 24.30
CA ALA A 14 3.74 -6.20 23.35
C ALA A 14 4.29 -6.36 21.93
N LEU A 15 5.15 -5.44 21.47
CA LEU A 15 5.84 -5.55 20.19
C LEU A 15 6.72 -6.80 20.13
N SER A 16 7.45 -7.12 21.19
CA SER A 16 8.31 -8.31 21.25
C SER A 16 7.47 -9.60 21.13
N CYS A 17 6.34 -9.67 21.84
CA CYS A 17 5.38 -10.77 21.72
C CYS A 17 4.82 -10.86 20.29
N LEU A 18 4.42 -9.73 19.71
CA LEU A 18 3.90 -9.69 18.35
C LEU A 18 4.94 -10.21 17.35
N LEU A 19 6.17 -9.70 17.42
CA LEU A 19 7.27 -10.12 16.56
C LEU A 19 7.55 -11.62 16.68
N TYR A 20 7.49 -12.18 17.89
CA TYR A 20 7.63 -13.62 18.11
C TYR A 20 6.54 -14.42 17.37
N PHE A 21 5.29 -13.94 17.38
CA PHE A 21 4.20 -14.63 16.69
C PHE A 21 4.28 -14.47 15.18
N VAL A 22 4.53 -13.26 14.67
CA VAL A 22 4.38 -12.98 13.23
C VAL A 22 5.66 -13.14 12.44
N CYS A 23 6.82 -13.28 13.07
CA CYS A 23 8.10 -13.51 12.38
C CYS A 23 8.60 -14.94 12.54
N ASP A 24 9.26 -15.44 11.50
CA ASP A 24 10.07 -16.66 11.54
C ASP A 24 11.48 -16.34 11.02
N ARG A 25 12.51 -16.64 11.82
CA ARG A 25 13.92 -16.31 11.54
C ARG A 25 14.13 -14.84 11.12
N GLY A 26 13.39 -13.92 11.76
CA GLY A 26 13.44 -12.49 11.47
C GLY A 26 12.69 -12.06 10.20
N LYS A 27 12.07 -12.97 9.44
CA LYS A 27 11.23 -12.65 8.28
C LYS A 27 9.76 -12.59 8.69
N ILE A 28 9.00 -11.65 8.12
CA ILE A 28 7.57 -11.51 8.39
C ILE A 28 6.83 -12.65 7.69
N CYS A 29 6.02 -13.40 8.43
CA CYS A 29 5.13 -14.41 7.89
C CYS A 29 3.76 -13.79 7.58
N ARG A 30 3.50 -13.43 6.32
CA ARG A 30 2.24 -12.80 5.88
C ARG A 30 0.99 -13.54 6.36
N ASN A 31 0.99 -14.87 6.31
CA ASN A 31 -0.15 -15.69 6.74
C ASN A 31 -0.49 -15.49 8.23
N ARG A 32 0.49 -15.13 9.06
CA ARG A 32 0.29 -14.85 10.49
C ARG A 32 -0.22 -13.44 10.76
N LEU A 33 -0.12 -12.53 9.79
CA LEU A 33 -0.71 -11.19 9.87
C LEU A 33 -2.21 -11.17 9.56
N LYS A 34 -2.76 -12.19 8.87
CA LYS A 34 -4.16 -12.23 8.43
C LYS A 34 -5.18 -12.05 9.56
N CYS A 35 -4.87 -12.55 10.75
CA CYS A 35 -5.77 -12.46 11.91
C CYS A 35 -5.49 -11.24 12.81
N LEU A 36 -4.52 -10.41 12.45
CA LEU A 36 -4.16 -9.22 13.21
C LEU A 36 -4.98 -8.03 12.70
N ASP A 37 -5.57 -7.27 13.61
CA ASP A 37 -6.19 -5.99 13.27
C ASP A 37 -5.10 -4.97 12.88
N ILE A 38 -5.21 -4.38 11.70
CA ILE A 38 -4.23 -3.40 11.18
C ILE A 38 -4.03 -2.20 12.10
N ARG A 39 -5.05 -1.84 12.88
CA ARG A 39 -5.00 -0.75 13.85
C ARG A 39 -4.00 -1.02 14.98
N VAL A 40 -3.66 -2.29 15.25
CA VAL A 40 -2.59 -2.65 16.18
C VAL A 40 -1.24 -2.18 15.66
N ILE A 41 -0.94 -2.43 14.38
CA ILE A 41 0.31 -1.94 13.75
C ILE A 41 0.30 -0.42 13.67
N GLN A 42 -0.85 0.19 13.36
CA GLN A 42 -1.02 1.64 13.36
C GLN A 42 -0.69 2.26 14.72
N ALA A 43 -1.19 1.67 15.82
CA ALA A 43 -0.88 2.11 17.18
C ALA A 43 0.62 1.97 17.49
N LEU A 44 1.23 0.84 17.14
CA LEU A 44 2.66 0.60 17.32
C LEU A 44 3.52 1.60 16.53
N LEU A 45 3.12 2.01 15.32
CA LEU A 45 3.82 3.05 14.55
C LEU A 45 3.77 4.41 15.26
N LYS A 46 2.60 4.80 15.78
CA LYS A 46 2.45 6.04 16.57
C LYS A 46 3.31 6.03 17.83
N VAL A 47 3.33 4.91 18.56
CA VAL A 47 4.17 4.74 19.77
C VAL A 47 5.65 4.72 19.42
N SER A 48 6.03 4.01 18.36
CA SER A 48 7.41 3.96 17.85
C SER A 48 7.95 5.34 17.55
N ARG A 49 7.16 6.22 16.92
CA ARG A 49 7.53 7.61 16.65
C ARG A 49 7.63 8.42 17.95
N ARG A 50 6.64 8.33 18.82
CA ARG A 50 6.59 9.08 20.09
C ARG A 50 7.81 8.81 20.97
N ASN A 51 8.26 7.56 21.02
CA ASN A 51 9.40 7.14 21.84
C ASN A 51 10.71 7.06 21.06
N SER A 52 10.72 7.47 19.78
CA SER A 52 11.92 7.44 18.93
C SER A 52 12.61 6.08 18.92
N TRP A 53 11.82 5.00 18.77
CA TRP A 53 12.36 3.66 18.62
C TRP A 53 13.30 3.57 17.41
N ALA A 54 14.22 2.61 17.46
CA ALA A 54 15.21 2.41 16.40
C ALA A 54 14.56 2.29 15.02
N GLU A 55 15.18 2.91 14.00
CA GLU A 55 14.66 2.93 12.62
C GLU A 55 14.36 1.53 12.08
N VAL A 56 15.20 0.53 12.44
CA VAL A 56 15.00 -0.87 12.04
C VAL A 56 13.66 -1.42 12.54
N VAL A 57 13.24 -1.02 13.74
CA VAL A 57 11.93 -1.40 14.30
C VAL A 57 10.81 -0.70 13.53
N HIS A 58 10.97 0.59 13.26
CA HIS A 58 9.98 1.36 12.53
C HIS A 58 9.78 0.85 11.09
N SER A 59 10.87 0.63 10.35
CA SER A 59 10.86 0.00 9.03
C SER A 59 10.19 -1.37 9.04
N LYS A 60 10.39 -2.15 10.11
CA LYS A 60 9.72 -3.45 10.27
C LYS A 60 8.20 -3.30 10.42
N LEU A 61 7.75 -2.33 11.21
CA LEU A 61 6.34 -2.02 11.39
C LEU A 61 5.71 -1.53 10.07
N ILE A 62 6.39 -0.66 9.32
CA ILE A 62 5.93 -0.22 7.99
C ILE A 62 5.84 -1.41 7.02
N CYS A 63 6.80 -2.34 7.07
CA CYS A 63 6.75 -3.55 6.27
C CYS A 63 5.56 -4.45 6.66
N MET A 64 5.27 -4.60 7.97
CA MET A 64 4.06 -5.31 8.42
C MET A 64 2.78 -4.62 7.94
N LEU A 65 2.66 -3.31 8.17
CA LEU A 65 1.52 -2.50 7.74
C LEU A 65 1.29 -2.66 6.23
N SER A 66 2.34 -2.49 5.44
CA SER A 66 2.28 -2.59 3.98
C SER A 66 1.78 -3.96 3.53
N ASN A 67 2.25 -5.04 4.18
CA ASN A 67 1.77 -6.39 3.89
C ASN A 67 0.30 -6.62 4.26
N MET A 68 -0.24 -5.92 5.25
CA MET A 68 -1.62 -6.08 5.70
C MET A 68 -2.65 -5.47 4.74
N PHE A 69 -2.23 -4.61 3.80
CA PHE A 69 -3.09 -4.14 2.70
C PHE A 69 -3.29 -5.16 1.58
N TYR A 70 -2.66 -6.34 1.66
CA TYR A 70 -2.72 -7.33 0.58
C TYR A 70 -3.20 -8.68 1.08
N GLN A 71 -4.21 -9.22 0.42
CA GLN A 71 -4.62 -10.61 0.58
C GLN A 71 -3.88 -11.48 -0.44
N VAL A 72 -3.12 -12.45 0.05
CA VAL A 72 -2.53 -13.50 -0.78
C VAL A 72 -3.44 -14.73 -0.75
N PRO A 73 -3.84 -15.29 -1.91
CA PRO A 73 -4.60 -16.53 -1.98
C PRO A 73 -3.87 -17.68 -1.25
N ASP A 74 -4.59 -18.47 -0.47
CA ASP A 74 -3.98 -19.49 0.41
C ASP A 74 -3.57 -20.81 -0.29
N GLU A 75 -3.87 -21.02 -1.59
CA GLU A 75 -3.59 -22.32 -2.24
C GLU A 75 -3.26 -22.26 -3.75
N PRO A 76 -2.50 -23.27 -4.25
CA PRO A 76 -2.15 -23.44 -5.67
C PRO A 76 -3.28 -24.09 -6.47
N ASN A 77 -4.53 -23.68 -6.25
CA ASN A 77 -5.64 -24.16 -7.06
C ASN A 77 -5.63 -23.39 -8.39
N LYS A 78 -5.13 -24.09 -9.41
CA LYS A 78 -5.00 -23.67 -10.81
C LYS A 78 -6.32 -23.08 -11.33
N THR A 79 -6.44 -21.74 -11.30
CA THR A 79 -7.22 -20.89 -12.22
C THR A 79 -7.33 -19.44 -11.74
N VAL A 80 -7.00 -19.12 -10.49
CA VAL A 80 -7.05 -17.75 -9.95
C VAL A 80 -5.68 -17.09 -10.07
N SER A 81 -5.63 -15.85 -10.56
CA SER A 81 -4.41 -15.05 -10.66
C SER A 81 -3.61 -15.12 -9.35
N SER A 82 -2.32 -15.40 -9.44
CA SER A 82 -1.38 -15.42 -8.30
C SER A 82 -1.10 -14.02 -7.72
N THR A 83 -1.72 -12.98 -8.29
CA THR A 83 -1.52 -11.59 -7.90
C THR A 83 -2.18 -11.31 -6.54
N PRO A 84 -1.46 -10.72 -5.57
CA PRO A 84 -2.04 -10.28 -4.31
C PRO A 84 -3.15 -9.26 -4.55
N MET A 85 -4.29 -9.44 -3.87
CA MET A 85 -5.43 -8.53 -3.98
C MET A 85 -5.27 -7.38 -2.97
N PHE A 86 -5.38 -6.14 -3.45
CA PHE A 86 -5.35 -4.95 -2.60
C PHE A 86 -6.66 -4.81 -1.79
N LEU A 87 -6.54 -4.50 -0.50
CA LEU A 87 -7.66 -4.40 0.44
C LEU A 87 -7.91 -2.94 0.82
N VAL A 88 -8.79 -2.27 0.08
CA VAL A 88 -9.15 -0.87 0.35
C VAL A 88 -9.76 -0.68 1.75
N ASP A 89 -10.53 -1.64 2.25
CA ASP A 89 -11.12 -1.59 3.59
C ASP A 89 -10.07 -1.42 4.70
N GLN A 90 -8.85 -1.95 4.51
CA GLN A 90 -7.76 -1.81 5.48
C GLN A 90 -7.22 -0.37 5.54
N VAL A 91 -7.32 0.38 4.42
CA VAL A 91 -6.98 1.80 4.37
C VAL A 91 -7.98 2.62 5.17
N ASP A 92 -9.28 2.31 5.05
CA ASP A 92 -10.32 3.02 5.79
C ASP A 92 -10.21 2.80 7.30
N LEU A 93 -9.86 1.58 7.73
CA LEU A 93 -9.70 1.23 9.15
C LEU A 93 -8.61 2.03 9.87
N ILE A 94 -7.59 2.51 9.16
CA ILE A 94 -6.48 3.29 9.75
C ILE A 94 -6.65 4.80 9.57
N GLY A 95 -7.82 5.26 9.14
CA GLY A 95 -8.10 6.69 8.94
C GLY A 95 -7.75 7.18 7.54
N GLY A 96 -7.83 6.30 6.54
CA GLY A 96 -7.76 6.67 5.13
C GLY A 96 -6.34 6.80 4.59
N ILE A 97 -6.27 7.31 3.36
CA ILE A 97 -5.03 7.49 2.63
C ILE A 97 -4.12 8.54 3.28
N GLU A 98 -4.70 9.47 4.04
CA GLU A 98 -4.02 10.52 4.79
C GLU A 98 -3.00 9.96 5.77
N PHE A 99 -3.33 8.84 6.42
CA PHE A 99 -2.40 8.16 7.32
C PHE A 99 -1.18 7.62 6.55
N ILE A 100 -1.41 7.02 5.38
CA ILE A 100 -0.33 6.47 4.53
C ILE A 100 0.56 7.61 4.01
N PHE A 101 -0.04 8.73 3.58
CA PHE A 101 0.71 9.93 3.17
C PHE A 101 1.55 10.52 4.31
N LEU A 102 1.00 10.58 5.53
CA LEU A 102 1.73 11.04 6.70
C LEU A 102 2.95 10.15 6.96
N GLU A 103 2.76 8.83 7.04
CA GLU A 103 3.85 7.88 7.26
C GLU A 103 4.90 7.95 6.13
N TYR A 104 4.45 8.11 4.88
CA TYR A 104 5.33 8.26 3.71
C TYR A 104 6.15 9.54 3.76
N SER A 105 5.54 10.66 4.16
CA SER A 105 6.24 11.93 4.35
C SER A 105 7.28 11.87 5.46
N LEU A 106 7.16 10.93 6.39
CA LEU A 106 8.05 10.76 7.53
C LEU A 106 8.99 9.54 7.38
N ALA A 107 9.02 8.89 6.21
CA ALA A 107 9.82 7.71 5.94
C ALA A 107 11.32 8.04 5.83
N ASN A 108 12.14 7.35 6.62
CA ASN A 108 13.58 7.56 6.71
C ASN A 108 14.37 6.59 5.84
N SER A 109 13.81 5.40 5.54
CA SER A 109 14.48 4.41 4.70
C SER A 109 13.88 4.31 3.30
N ARG A 110 14.72 3.92 2.33
CA ARG A 110 14.27 3.62 0.95
C ARG A 110 13.27 2.46 0.92
N GLU A 111 13.40 1.51 1.84
CA GLU A 111 12.46 0.39 1.96
C GLU A 111 11.07 0.88 2.40
N GLU A 112 11.00 1.75 3.41
CA GLU A 112 9.74 2.35 3.87
C GLU A 112 9.04 3.10 2.72
N ARG A 113 9.79 3.97 2.02
CA ARG A 113 9.27 4.73 0.88
C ARG A 113 8.76 3.81 -0.22
N ARG A 114 9.52 2.79 -0.60
CA ARG A 114 9.09 1.81 -1.61
C ARG A 114 7.80 1.10 -1.18
N ASN A 115 7.75 0.59 0.05
CA ASN A 115 6.61 -0.20 0.52
C ASN A 115 5.33 0.65 0.58
N LEU A 116 5.42 1.87 1.13
CA LEU A 116 4.29 2.80 1.20
C LEU A 116 3.89 3.34 -0.18
N TYR A 117 4.85 3.59 -1.08
CA TYR A 117 4.54 3.99 -2.46
C TYR A 117 3.73 2.94 -3.20
N LEU A 118 4.04 1.64 -3.02
CA LEU A 118 3.26 0.57 -3.64
C LEU A 118 1.81 0.59 -3.17
N VAL A 119 1.57 0.80 -1.87
CA VAL A 119 0.22 0.95 -1.31
C VAL A 119 -0.50 2.17 -1.92
N LEU A 120 0.19 3.30 -2.06
CA LEU A 120 -0.37 4.50 -2.70
C LEU A 120 -0.70 4.26 -4.18
N PHE A 121 0.18 3.56 -4.90
CA PHE A 121 -0.01 3.21 -6.30
C PHE A 121 -1.24 2.31 -6.50
N ASP A 122 -1.36 1.23 -5.71
CA ASP A 122 -2.49 0.31 -5.79
C ASP A 122 -3.80 0.97 -5.36
N TYR A 123 -3.76 1.85 -4.35
CA TYR A 123 -4.91 2.67 -3.99
C TYR A 123 -5.39 3.56 -5.14
N VAL A 124 -4.45 4.21 -5.85
CA VAL A 124 -4.78 5.03 -7.02
C VAL A 124 -5.33 4.18 -8.16
N LEU A 125 -4.75 3.00 -8.42
CA LEU A 125 -5.28 2.06 -9.40
C LEU A 125 -6.71 1.63 -9.06
N HIS A 126 -6.97 1.30 -7.80
CA HIS A 126 -8.32 0.97 -7.33
C HIS A 126 -9.29 2.12 -7.61
N GLN A 127 -8.93 3.37 -7.30
CA GLN A 127 -9.79 4.53 -7.60
C GLN A 127 -10.04 4.73 -9.11
N ILE A 128 -9.06 4.43 -9.95
CA ILE A 128 -9.21 4.51 -11.41
C ILE A 128 -10.16 3.41 -11.90
N ASN A 129 -9.98 2.17 -11.43
CA ASN A 129 -10.85 1.05 -11.77
C ASN A 129 -12.29 1.27 -11.31
N GLU A 130 -12.52 1.80 -10.11
CA GLU A 130 -13.85 2.21 -9.64
C GLU A 130 -14.50 3.23 -10.59
N THR A 131 -13.71 4.18 -11.11
CA THR A 131 -14.20 5.17 -12.09
C THR A 131 -14.53 4.51 -13.43
N CYS A 132 -13.73 3.53 -13.88
CA CYS A 132 -14.02 2.73 -15.08
C CYS A 132 -15.33 1.95 -14.91
N ILE A 133 -15.51 1.24 -13.80
CA ILE A 133 -16.73 0.47 -13.51
C ILE A 133 -17.96 1.39 -13.49
N ALA A 134 -17.86 2.55 -12.82
CA ALA A 134 -18.94 3.54 -12.79
C ALA A 134 -19.32 4.07 -14.18
N THR A 135 -18.39 4.03 -15.14
CA THR A 135 -18.59 4.42 -16.54
C THR A 135 -18.86 3.25 -17.49
N SER A 136 -19.08 2.04 -16.95
CA SER A 136 -19.26 0.79 -17.72
C SER A 136 -18.07 0.39 -18.59
N VAL A 137 -16.87 0.85 -18.23
CA VAL A 137 -15.58 0.43 -18.81
C VAL A 137 -15.00 -0.68 -17.93
N SER A 138 -14.36 -1.67 -18.54
CA SER A 138 -13.69 -2.74 -17.79
C SER A 138 -12.56 -2.20 -16.90
N GLU A 139 -12.19 -2.95 -15.87
CA GLU A 139 -11.01 -2.67 -15.05
C GLU A 139 -9.72 -2.87 -15.85
N TYR A 140 -8.62 -2.26 -15.41
CA TYR A 140 -7.31 -2.49 -16.02
C TYR A 140 -6.78 -3.85 -15.57
N THR A 141 -6.31 -4.67 -16.51
CA THR A 141 -5.75 -5.99 -16.20
C THR A 141 -4.29 -5.89 -15.74
N ASP A 142 -3.80 -6.94 -15.09
CA ASP A 142 -2.39 -7.05 -14.67
C ASP A 142 -1.42 -6.82 -15.85
N ASP A 143 -1.77 -7.28 -17.06
CA ASP A 143 -0.97 -7.10 -18.27
C ASP A 143 -0.88 -5.64 -18.73
N GLU A 144 -1.93 -4.83 -18.51
CA GLU A 144 -1.95 -3.40 -18.83
C GLU A 144 -1.16 -2.59 -17.78
N ILE A 145 -1.18 -3.06 -16.53
CA ILE A 145 -0.53 -2.39 -15.40
C ILE A 145 0.97 -2.69 -15.37
N GLN A 146 1.40 -3.90 -15.74
CA GLN A 146 2.79 -4.35 -15.62
C GLN A 146 3.83 -3.47 -16.35
N PRO A 147 3.60 -2.97 -17.59
CA PRO A 147 4.51 -2.05 -18.25
C PRO A 147 4.68 -0.74 -17.47
N LEU A 148 3.58 -0.20 -16.94
CA LEU A 148 3.60 1.02 -16.15
C LEU A 148 4.35 0.82 -14.83
N ALA A 149 4.07 -0.27 -14.11
CA ALA A 149 4.79 -0.61 -12.87
C ALA A 149 6.30 -0.76 -13.10
N THR A 150 6.69 -1.35 -14.24
CA THR A 150 8.09 -1.49 -14.65
C THR A 150 8.73 -0.12 -14.90
N LEU A 151 8.06 0.77 -15.63
CA LEU A 151 8.55 2.13 -15.89
C LEU A 151 8.71 2.95 -14.60
N LEU A 152 7.73 2.88 -13.71
CA LEU A 152 7.79 3.58 -12.42
C LEU A 152 8.94 3.07 -11.54
N THR A 153 9.21 1.77 -11.59
CA THR A 153 10.37 1.17 -10.91
C THR A 153 11.68 1.67 -11.50
N LEU A 154 11.81 1.73 -12.83
CA LEU A 154 13.02 2.23 -13.50
C LEU A 154 13.24 3.73 -13.25
N ALA A 155 12.17 4.49 -13.08
CA ALA A 155 12.22 5.94 -12.81
C ALA A 155 12.45 6.28 -11.33
N ASP A 156 12.63 5.29 -10.45
CA ASP A 156 12.71 5.48 -8.99
C ASP A 156 11.53 6.32 -8.46
N ALA A 157 10.33 6.04 -8.97
CA ALA A 157 9.12 6.77 -8.63
C ALA A 157 8.86 6.92 -7.12
N PRO A 158 9.15 5.92 -6.26
CA PRO A 158 9.04 6.08 -4.81
C PRO A 158 9.92 7.19 -4.23
N GLU A 159 11.07 7.53 -4.83
CA GLU A 159 11.94 8.61 -4.34
C GLU A 159 11.51 9.95 -4.93
N ALA A 160 11.20 9.99 -6.23
CA ALA A 160 10.72 11.20 -6.90
C ALA A 160 9.40 11.72 -6.30
N PHE A 161 8.48 10.80 -6.00
CA PHE A 161 7.20 11.12 -5.36
C PHE A 161 7.40 11.59 -3.91
N TYR A 162 8.31 10.96 -3.16
CA TYR A 162 8.65 11.36 -1.79
C TYR A 162 9.20 12.79 -1.73
N ILE A 163 10.08 13.17 -2.66
CA ILE A 163 10.59 14.56 -2.77
C ILE A 163 9.43 15.54 -2.97
N SER A 164 8.48 15.21 -3.86
CA SER A 164 7.31 16.06 -4.13
C SER A 164 6.42 16.24 -2.90
N VAL A 165 6.20 15.16 -2.13
CA VAL A 165 5.46 15.21 -0.85
C VAL A 165 6.22 16.06 0.17
N LYS A 166 7.54 15.89 0.29
CA LYS A 166 8.38 16.69 1.22
C LYS A 166 8.41 18.17 0.90
N LEU A 167 8.33 18.53 -0.38
CA LEU A 167 8.26 19.92 -0.83
C LEU A 167 6.86 20.53 -0.66
N GLY A 168 5.87 19.76 -0.19
CA GLY A 168 4.53 20.25 0.09
C GLY A 168 3.74 20.60 -1.18
N VAL A 169 3.98 19.89 -2.29
CA VAL A 169 3.21 20.10 -3.52
C VAL A 169 1.74 19.78 -3.27
N GLU A 170 0.89 20.80 -3.33
CA GLU A 170 -0.55 20.65 -3.11
C GLU A 170 -1.20 19.80 -4.22
N GLY A 171 -2.13 18.91 -3.83
CA GLY A 171 -2.82 18.05 -4.79
C GLY A 171 -1.95 16.96 -5.42
N ILE A 172 -0.79 16.63 -4.83
CA ILE A 172 0.14 15.64 -5.38
C ILE A 172 -0.48 14.25 -5.59
N GLY A 173 -1.45 13.86 -4.75
CA GLY A 173 -2.23 12.62 -4.94
C GLY A 173 -3.09 12.65 -6.21
N GLU A 174 -3.77 13.77 -6.50
CA GLU A 174 -4.55 13.94 -7.72
C GLU A 174 -3.66 13.98 -8.97
N ILE A 175 -2.47 14.59 -8.84
CA ILE A 175 -1.47 14.58 -9.91
C ILE A 175 -1.02 13.15 -10.20
N LEU A 176 -0.76 12.34 -9.17
CA LEU A 176 -0.42 10.93 -9.33
C LEU A 176 -1.53 10.16 -10.04
N LYS A 177 -2.78 10.31 -9.57
CA LYS A 177 -3.96 9.69 -10.19
C LYS A 177 -4.12 10.05 -11.67
N ARG A 178 -4.03 11.34 -12.00
CA ARG A 178 -4.10 11.81 -13.39
C ARG A 178 -2.97 11.25 -14.24
N SER A 179 -1.75 11.23 -13.71
CA SER A 179 -0.57 10.74 -14.44
C SER A 179 -0.66 9.25 -14.73
N ILE A 180 -1.09 8.45 -13.75
CA ILE A 180 -1.32 7.01 -13.92
C ILE A 180 -2.45 6.76 -14.91
N SER A 181 -3.59 7.44 -14.77
CA SER A 181 -4.72 7.33 -15.70
C SER A 181 -4.28 7.61 -17.14
N THR A 182 -3.52 8.69 -17.36
CA THR A 182 -3.01 9.08 -18.69
C THR A 182 -1.98 8.09 -19.23
N ALA A 183 -1.19 7.46 -18.37
CA ALA A 183 -0.22 6.46 -18.79
C ALA A 183 -0.90 5.15 -19.18
N LEU A 184 -1.91 4.72 -18.42
CA LEU A 184 -2.68 3.50 -18.68
C LEU A 184 -3.43 3.54 -20.01
N THR A 185 -3.93 4.70 -20.46
CA THR A 185 -4.57 4.81 -21.79
C THR A 185 -3.60 4.57 -22.96
N ARG A 186 -2.28 4.56 -22.72
CA ARG A 186 -1.26 4.24 -23.74
C ARG A 186 -0.96 2.75 -23.84
N TYR A 187 -1.47 1.95 -22.90
CA TYR A 187 -1.32 0.49 -22.88
C TYR A 187 -2.70 -0.21 -22.93
N PRO A 188 -3.60 0.13 -23.87
CA PRO A 188 -4.89 -0.54 -23.93
C PRO A 188 -4.73 -1.98 -24.41
N ASN A 189 -5.40 -2.91 -23.73
CA ASN A 189 -5.62 -4.26 -24.25
C ASN A 189 -6.60 -4.26 -25.43
N SER A 190 -6.48 -5.28 -26.28
CA SER A 190 -7.37 -5.50 -27.43
C SER A 190 -8.85 -5.56 -27.07
N GLU A 191 -9.19 -6.00 -25.85
CA GLU A 191 -10.58 -6.03 -25.35
C GLU A 191 -11.18 -4.64 -25.12
N ARG A 192 -10.37 -3.63 -24.75
CA ARG A 192 -10.83 -2.24 -24.61
C ARG A 192 -11.00 -1.55 -25.96
N LEU A 193 -10.17 -1.89 -26.95
CA LEU A 193 -10.27 -1.37 -28.32
C LEU A 193 -11.56 -1.84 -29.01
N ASN A 194 -12.03 -3.06 -28.74
CA ASN A 194 -13.25 -3.61 -29.35
C ASN A 194 -14.56 -2.94 -28.91
N VAL A 195 -14.56 -2.14 -27.83
CA VAL A 195 -15.74 -1.39 -27.38
C VAL A 195 -15.87 -0.06 -28.15
N GLU A 196 -14.75 0.55 -28.56
CA GLU A 196 -14.76 1.77 -29.37
C GLU A 196 -15.21 1.50 -30.83
N ASP A 197 -14.96 0.30 -31.36
CA ASP A 197 -15.34 -0.09 -32.73
C ASP A 197 -16.81 -0.54 -32.88
N ASN A 198 -17.59 -0.66 -31.80
CA ASN A 198 -18.99 -1.11 -31.85
C ASN A 198 -20.02 0.03 -31.75
N VAL A 199 -19.59 1.29 -31.90
CA VAL A 199 -20.50 2.46 -31.99
C VAL A 199 -20.49 2.99 -33.43
N HIS A 200 -21.19 2.30 -34.32
CA HIS A 200 -21.58 2.79 -35.65
C HIS A 200 -23.08 2.69 -35.85
#